data_AF-A0A183U9X7-F1
#
_entry.id   AF-A0A183U9X7-F1
#
_cell.length_a   1.000
_cell.length_b   1.000
_cell.length_c   1.000
_cell.angle_alpha   90.00
_cell.angle_beta   90.00
_cell.angle_gamma   90.00
#
_symmetry.space_group_name_H-M   'P 1'
#
loop_
_entity.id
_entity.type
_entity.pdbx_description
1 polymer ?
#
loop_
_entity_poly.entity_id
_entity_poly.type
_entity_poly.pdbx_seq_one_letter_code
_entity_poly.pdbx_strand_id
1 'polypeptide(L)'
;MDSREINVRYLRSQMALVESKPVLFSYTVKENITYGLPILSHQQIEEAALLAGAHDFIQLLPKGYETLVGEDGVELTIAEQQKIAIARAIIRHPRILLLDEVTSELSGEDERVI
;
A
#
# COMPACT_ATOMS: atom_id res chain seq x y z
N MET A 1 -15.73 23.72 28.26
CA MET A 1 -15.78 22.43 27.55
C MET A 1 -14.37 22.14 27.08
N ASP A 2 -13.72 21.13 27.66
CA ASP A 2 -12.33 20.81 27.36
C ASP A 2 -12.24 20.11 25.98
N SER A 3 -11.51 20.70 25.04
CA SER A 3 -11.40 20.27 23.65
C SER A 3 -10.38 19.14 23.44
N ARG A 4 -10.06 18.36 24.48
CA ARG A 4 -8.92 17.43 24.51
C ARG A 4 -9.27 15.95 24.56
N GLU A 5 -10.54 15.57 24.65
CA GLU A 5 -10.94 14.16 24.56
C GLU A 5 -11.21 13.75 23.11
N ILE A 6 -10.21 13.89 22.24
CA ILE A 6 -10.35 13.30 20.91
C ILE A 6 -10.14 11.79 21.03
N ASN A 7 -11.16 11.01 20.63
CA ASN A 7 -11.06 9.56 20.59
C ASN A 7 -9.92 9.16 19.65
N VAL A 8 -8.82 8.68 20.21
CA VAL A 8 -7.59 8.33 19.47
C VAL A 8 -7.87 7.28 18.38
N ARG A 9 -8.84 6.38 18.60
CA ARG A 9 -9.25 5.40 17.57
C ARG A 9 -9.94 6.08 16.39
N TYR A 10 -10.78 7.08 16.66
CA TYR A 10 -11.42 7.87 15.61
C TYR A 10 -10.39 8.67 14.82
N LEU A 11 -9.42 9.32 15.47
CA LEU A 11 -8.35 10.02 14.74
C LEU A 11 -7.53 9.07 13.86
N ARG A 12 -7.11 7.92 14.40
CA ARG A 12 -6.33 6.93 13.65
C ARG A 12 -7.11 6.32 12.48
N SER A 13 -8.44 6.24 12.53
CA SER A 13 -9.22 5.78 11.39
C SER A 13 -9.34 6.81 10.27
N GLN A 14 -9.10 8.10 10.57
CA GLN A 14 -9.09 9.17 9.57
C GLN A 14 -7.72 9.38 8.92
N MET A 15 -6.69 8.68 9.39
CA MET A 15 -5.31 8.84 8.96
C MET A 15 -4.75 7.53 8.42
N ALA A 16 -3.90 7.61 7.41
CA ALA A 16 -3.05 6.49 7.00
C ALA A 16 -1.60 6.96 6.94
N LEU A 17 -0.69 6.11 7.41
CA LEU A 17 0.76 6.33 7.37
C LEU A 17 1.37 5.29 6.44
N VAL A 18 2.21 5.74 5.52
CA VAL A 18 3.05 4.87 4.69
C VAL A 18 4.50 5.13 5.09
N GLU A 19 5.15 4.10 5.64
CA GLU A 19 6.56 4.14 6.05
C GLU A 19 7.49 3.97 4.84
N SER A 20 8.73 4.48 4.93
CA SER A 20 9.69 4.41 3.81
C SER A 20 10.13 2.98 3.47
N LYS A 21 10.07 2.05 4.44
CA LYS A 21 10.31 0.61 4.26
C LYS A 21 9.03 -0.15 4.59
N PRO A 22 8.08 -0.22 3.65
CA PRO A 22 6.80 -0.86 3.89
C PRO A 22 6.98 -2.36 4.14
N VAL A 23 6.41 -2.85 5.23
CA VAL A 23 6.37 -4.29 5.50
C VAL A 23 5.16 -4.89 4.82
N LEU A 24 5.42 -5.85 3.92
CA LEU A 24 4.40 -6.76 3.39
C LEU A 24 4.39 -8.04 4.22
N PHE A 25 3.20 -8.61 4.37
CA PHE A 25 3.02 -9.92 4.99
C PHE A 25 3.19 -11.01 3.91
N SER A 26 3.60 -12.21 4.33
CA SER A 26 3.72 -13.40 3.47
C SER A 26 2.35 -13.94 3.03
N TYR A 27 1.61 -13.13 2.27
CA TYR A 27 0.24 -13.32 1.79
C TYR A 27 0.14 -12.91 0.32
N THR A 28 -1.06 -13.01 -0.27
CA THR A 28 -1.28 -12.50 -1.63
C THR A 28 -1.17 -10.97 -1.69
N VAL A 29 -0.92 -10.43 -2.88
CA VAL A 29 -0.98 -8.98 -3.14
C VAL A 29 -2.33 -8.41 -2.69
N LYS A 30 -3.44 -9.09 -3.03
CA LYS A 30 -4.79 -8.73 -2.62
C LYS A 30 -4.91 -8.59 -1.10
N GLU A 31 -4.49 -9.60 -0.36
CA GLU A 31 -4.55 -9.61 1.10
C GLU A 31 -3.65 -8.56 1.73
N ASN A 32 -2.52 -8.26 1.10
CA ASN A 32 -1.66 -7.16 1.51
C ASN A 32 -2.36 -5.81 1.31
N ILE A 33 -3.09 -5.58 0.22
CA ILE A 33 -3.85 -4.34 0.01
C ILE A 33 -5.00 -4.23 1.02
N THR A 34 -5.77 -5.30 1.20
CA THR A 34 -6.97 -5.31 2.06
C THR A 34 -6.68 -5.64 3.53
N TYR A 35 -5.41 -5.67 3.93
CA TYR A 35 -5.02 -6.10 5.27
C TYR A 35 -5.80 -5.34 6.34
N GLY A 36 -6.46 -6.05 7.27
CA GLY A 36 -7.23 -5.43 8.36
C GLY A 36 -8.57 -4.80 7.94
N LEU A 37 -9.06 -5.07 6.73
CA LEU A 37 -10.38 -4.68 6.24
C LEU A 37 -11.29 -5.91 6.05
N PRO A 38 -12.62 -5.74 6.03
CA PRO A 38 -13.53 -6.81 5.63
C PRO A 38 -13.32 -7.19 4.16
N ILE A 39 -14.02 -8.22 3.70
CA ILE A 39 -14.00 -8.63 2.30
C ILE A 39 -14.48 -7.45 1.44
N LEU A 40 -13.63 -6.99 0.54
CA LEU A 40 -13.92 -5.95 -0.44
C LEU A 40 -14.10 -6.56 -1.82
N SER A 41 -14.83 -5.85 -2.69
CA SER A 41 -14.98 -6.27 -4.08
C SER A 41 -13.65 -6.13 -4.83
N HIS A 42 -13.46 -6.96 -5.87
CA HIS A 42 -12.26 -6.89 -6.71
C HIS A 42 -12.08 -5.49 -7.30
N GLN A 43 -13.17 -4.85 -7.73
CA GLN A 43 -13.16 -3.51 -8.30
C GLN A 43 -12.58 -2.45 -7.34
N GLN A 44 -12.92 -2.51 -6.04
CA GLN A 44 -12.37 -1.57 -5.05
C GLN A 44 -10.87 -1.76 -4.85
N ILE A 45 -10.41 -3.01 -4.90
CA ILE A 45 -8.98 -3.35 -4.75
C ILE A 45 -8.21 -2.87 -5.98
N GLU A 46 -8.79 -3.08 -7.16
CA GLU A 46 -8.23 -2.64 -8.43
C GLU A 46 -8.14 -1.11 -8.51
N GLU A 47 -9.19 -0.39 -8.13
CA GLU A 47 -9.21 1.07 -8.08
C GLU A 47 -8.14 1.62 -7.13
N ALA A 48 -8.00 1.06 -5.93
CA ALA A 48 -6.96 1.46 -4.99
C ALA A 48 -5.55 1.19 -5.55
N ALA A 49 -5.35 0.07 -6.24
CA ALA A 49 -4.09 -0.27 -6.88
C ALA A 49 -3.78 0.63 -8.09
N LEU A 50 -4.78 1.04 -8.86
CA LEU A 50 -4.64 2.00 -9.96
C LEU A 50 -4.21 3.36 -9.44
N LEU A 51 -4.89 3.87 -8.40
CA LEU A 51 -4.54 5.15 -7.76
C LEU A 51 -3.13 5.14 -7.15
N ALA A 52 -2.66 3.98 -6.70
CA ALA A 52 -1.31 3.80 -6.17
C ALA A 52 -0.24 3.55 -7.24
N GLY A 53 -0.61 3.45 -8.52
CA GLY A 53 0.33 3.08 -9.61
C GLY A 53 0.86 1.65 -9.49
N ALA A 54 0.13 0.78 -8.79
CA ALA A 54 0.48 -0.62 -8.54
C ALA A 54 -0.13 -1.59 -9.56
N HIS A 55 -1.28 -1.23 -10.13
CA HIS A 55 -2.05 -2.14 -11.00
C HIS A 55 -1.20 -2.75 -12.12
N ASP A 56 -0.45 -1.94 -12.87
CA ASP A 56 0.28 -2.39 -14.05
C ASP A 56 1.30 -3.48 -13.74
N PHE A 57 2.09 -3.34 -12.66
CA PHE A 57 3.07 -4.36 -12.28
C PHE A 57 2.37 -5.59 -11.69
N ILE A 58 1.28 -5.41 -10.95
CA ILE A 58 0.50 -6.52 -10.39
C ILE A 58 -0.03 -7.40 -11.53
N GLN A 59 -0.51 -6.82 -12.63
CA GLN A 59 -0.98 -7.58 -13.80
C GLN A 59 0.12 -8.40 -14.49
N LEU A 60 1.40 -8.00 -14.33
CA LEU A 60 2.54 -8.74 -14.88
C LEU A 60 2.95 -9.93 -14.01
N LEU A 61 2.44 -10.04 -12.78
CA LEU A 61 2.74 -11.16 -11.89
C LEU A 61 2.02 -12.45 -12.36
N PRO A 62 2.60 -13.64 -12.12
CA PRO A 62 2.06 -14.91 -12.63
C PRO A 62 0.60 -15.21 -12.25
N LYS A 63 0.11 -14.66 -11.13
CA LYS A 63 -1.27 -14.84 -10.64
C LYS A 63 -1.98 -13.51 -10.38
N GLY A 64 -1.47 -12.40 -10.91
CA GLY A 64 -2.03 -11.08 -10.66
C GLY A 64 -2.12 -10.75 -9.16
N TYR A 65 -3.29 -10.28 -8.74
CA TYR A 65 -3.62 -10.00 -7.32
C TYR A 65 -3.56 -11.22 -6.39
N GLU A 66 -3.66 -12.45 -6.91
CA GLU A 66 -3.55 -13.70 -6.13
C GLU A 66 -2.11 -14.20 -6.04
N THR A 67 -1.13 -13.41 -6.51
CA THR A 67 0.29 -13.73 -6.37
C THR A 67 0.69 -13.60 -4.91
N LEU A 68 1.29 -14.66 -4.35
CA LEU A 68 1.92 -14.62 -3.03
C LEU A 68 3.18 -13.76 -3.08
N VAL A 69 3.38 -12.90 -2.09
CA VAL A 69 4.54 -12.03 -1.94
C VAL A 69 5.14 -12.20 -0.55
N GLY A 70 6.43 -11.91 -0.37
CA GLY A 70 7.15 -12.13 0.88
C GLY A 70 8.02 -13.39 0.84
N GLU A 71 8.33 -13.97 2.00
CA GLU A 71 9.35 -15.02 2.18
C GLU A 71 9.10 -16.28 1.34
N ASP A 72 7.82 -16.68 1.17
CA ASP A 72 7.41 -17.85 0.38
C ASP A 72 6.86 -17.47 -1.01
N GLY A 73 6.98 -16.20 -1.41
CA GLY A 73 6.32 -15.62 -2.58
C GLY A 73 7.27 -15.04 -3.61
N VAL A 74 6.73 -14.21 -4.49
CA VAL A 74 7.52 -13.36 -5.37
C VAL A 74 8.18 -12.26 -4.53
N GLU A 75 9.49 -12.11 -4.70
CA GLU A 75 10.22 -10.95 -4.18
C GLU A 75 9.86 -9.71 -4.99
N LEU A 76 9.40 -8.68 -4.28
CA LEU A 76 9.08 -7.38 -4.86
C LEU A 76 10.20 -6.40 -4.61
N THR A 77 10.44 -5.53 -5.58
CA THR A 77 11.31 -4.37 -5.38
C THR A 77 10.75 -3.45 -4.28
N ILE A 78 11.62 -2.62 -3.67
CA ILE A 78 11.19 -1.67 -2.64
C ILE A 78 10.09 -0.74 -3.19
N ALA A 79 10.24 -0.28 -4.44
CA ALA A 79 9.27 0.58 -5.10
C ALA A 79 7.90 -0.10 -5.28
N GLU A 80 7.85 -1.38 -5.65
CA GLU A 80 6.61 -2.14 -5.76
C GLU A 80 5.96 -2.37 -4.39
N GLN A 81 6.75 -2.67 -3.36
CA GLN A 81 6.25 -2.78 -1.99
C GLN A 81 5.64 -1.46 -1.50
N GLN A 82 6.25 -0.32 -1.85
CA GLN A 82 5.75 1.01 -1.53
C GLN A 82 4.42 1.29 -2.21
N LYS A 83 4.29 0.96 -3.49
CA LYS A 83 3.01 1.07 -4.21
C LYS A 83 1.91 0.21 -3.58
N ILE A 84 2.22 -1.00 -3.12
CA ILE A 84 1.25 -1.84 -2.38
C ILE A 84 0.86 -1.21 -1.04
N ALA A 85 1.82 -0.63 -0.30
CA ALA A 85 1.54 0.05 0.95
C ALA A 85 0.68 1.32 0.76
N ILE A 86 0.92 2.07 -0.33
CA ILE A 86 0.08 3.19 -0.73
C ILE A 86 -1.33 2.71 -1.09
N ALA A 87 -1.49 1.63 -1.86
CA ALA A 87 -2.79 1.04 -2.15
C ALA A 87 -3.53 0.63 -0.87
N ARG A 88 -2.82 0.00 0.08
CA ARG A 88 -3.32 -0.37 1.43
C ARG A 88 -3.78 0.84 2.24
N ALA A 89 -3.12 1.99 2.07
CA ALA A 89 -3.51 3.23 2.71
C ALA A 89 -4.74 3.85 2.02
N ILE A 90 -4.76 3.93 0.69
CA ILE A 90 -5.84 4.52 -0.11
C ILE A 90 -7.16 3.77 0.10
N ILE A 91 -7.15 2.44 0.10
CA ILE A 91 -8.37 1.62 0.18
C ILE A 91 -9.13 1.79 1.51
N ARG A 92 -8.48 2.37 2.54
CA ARG A 92 -9.13 2.74 3.81
C ARG A 92 -9.91 4.05 3.74
N HIS A 93 -9.83 4.77 2.62
CA HIS A 93 -10.37 6.11 2.43
C HIS A 93 -10.01 7.08 3.58
N PRO A 94 -8.71 7.26 3.89
CA PRO A 94 -8.29 8.18 4.93
C PRO A 94 -8.58 9.63 4.52
N ARG A 95 -8.87 10.50 5.49
CA ARG A 95 -8.97 11.95 5.23
C ARG A 95 -7.59 12.59 5.08
N ILE A 96 -6.57 11.98 5.70
CA ILE A 96 -5.19 12.46 5.70
C ILE A 96 -4.27 11.28 5.40
N LEU A 97 -3.50 11.37 4.32
CA LEU A 97 -2.45 10.43 3.96
C LEU A 97 -1.10 11.05 4.33
N LEU A 98 -0.36 10.40 5.22
CA LEU A 98 0.99 10.77 5.60
C LEU A 98 1.97 9.81 4.90
N LEU A 99 2.90 10.38 4.13
CA LEU A 99 4.00 9.66 3.52
C LEU A 99 5.25 10.02 4.32
N ASP A 100 5.84 9.04 5.00
CA ASP A 100 7.11 9.23 5.69
C ASP A 100 8.22 9.08 4.64
N GLU A 101 8.62 10.20 4.04
CA GLU A 101 9.82 10.24 3.21
C GLU A 101 11.03 10.47 4.11
N VAL A 102 11.93 9.48 4.19
CA VAL A 102 13.32 9.81 4.47
C VAL A 102 13.86 10.42 3.18
N THR A 103 13.89 11.75 3.12
CA THR A 103 14.65 12.51 2.11
C THR A 103 16.10 12.03 2.11
N SER A 104 16.45 11.09 1.23
CA SER A 104 17.76 10.85 0.60
C SER A 104 17.90 9.38 0.15
N GLU A 105 17.34 9.03 -1.02
CA GLU A 105 17.80 7.92 -1.90
C GLU A 105 16.99 7.77 -3.21
N LEU A 106 15.99 8.64 -3.47
CA LEU A 106 15.22 8.67 -4.73
C LEU A 106 15.95 9.33 -5.93
N SER A 107 17.27 9.33 -5.94
CA SER A 107 18.07 9.59 -7.15
C SER A 107 18.76 8.29 -7.55
N GLY A 108 18.06 7.41 -8.27
CA GLY A 108 18.67 6.13 -8.66
C GLY A 108 17.91 5.18 -9.58
N GLU A 109 16.60 5.31 -9.79
CA GLU A 109 15.86 4.36 -10.66
C GLU A 109 15.04 5.09 -11.74
N ASP A 110 15.73 5.92 -12.53
CA ASP A 110 15.45 6.03 -13.97
C ASP A 110 16.34 4.99 -14.68
N GLU A 111 16.11 3.70 -14.44
CA GLU A 111 16.73 2.61 -15.22
C GLU A 111 15.80 2.16 -16.35
N ARG A 112 15.22 3.16 -17.05
CA ARG A 112 14.69 3.04 -18.41
C ARG A 112 15.23 4.16 -19.27
N VAL A 113 16.52 4.08 -19.56
CA VAL A 113 17.10 4.74 -20.74
C VAL A 113 17.42 3.64 -21.75
N ILE A 114 16.59 3.60 -22.80
CA ILE A 114 16.82 3.13 -24.18
C ILE A 114 17.69 1.86 -24.35
#